data_AF-A0A0J1GFT7-F1
#
_entry.id   AF-A0A0J1GFT7-F1
#
_cell.length_a   1.000
_cell.length_b   1.000
_cell.length_c   1.000
_cell.angle_alpha   90.00
_cell.angle_beta   90.00
_cell.angle_gamma   90.00
#
_symmetry.space_group_name_H-M   'P 1'
#
loop_
_entity.id
_entity.type
_entity.pdbx_description
1 polymer ?
#
loop_
_entity_poly.entity_id
_entity_poly.type
_entity_poly.pdbx_seq_one_letter_code
_entity_poly.pdbx_strand_id
1 'polypeptide(L)'
;ITVSDDALGTNELTLSGADADKFEIVDNNGSYELHLKAGETLDHETNGQLDVSVSVDDATAGGTPDDTASASIAVTDVNEAPTVALSNVSQGLSEDTDTTSSVK
;
A
#
# COMPACT_ATOMS: atom_id res chain seq x y z
N ILE A 1 -3.73 -0.83 19.18
CA ILE A 1 -2.34 -0.98 19.65
C ILE A 1 -2.37 -0.79 21.16
N THR A 2 -1.85 -1.75 21.91
CA THR A 2 -1.83 -1.71 23.39
C THR A 2 -0.39 -1.76 23.85
N VAL A 3 0.03 -0.77 24.64
CA VAL A 3 1.36 -0.72 25.24
C VAL A 3 1.19 -0.90 26.75
N SER A 4 1.93 -1.84 27.33
CA SER A 4 1.95 -2.04 28.78
C SER A 4 3.14 -1.27 29.35
N ASP A 5 2.85 -0.12 29.95
CA ASP A 5 3.85 0.83 30.43
C ASP A 5 3.96 0.80 31.96
N ASP A 6 5.16 1.02 32.50
CA ASP A 6 5.38 1.10 33.95
C ASP A 6 5.13 2.50 34.53
N ALA A 7 4.62 3.42 33.69
CA ALA A 7 4.36 4.83 33.96
C ALA A 7 5.62 5.70 34.13
N LEU A 8 6.79 5.21 33.70
CA LEU A 8 8.02 5.99 33.58
C LEU A 8 8.41 6.13 32.10
N GLY A 9 9.15 7.19 31.79
CA GLY A 9 9.57 7.43 30.41
C GLY A 9 8.45 7.90 29.49
N THR A 10 8.66 7.75 28.19
CA THR A 10 7.67 8.11 27.17
C THR A 10 7.78 7.16 26.00
N ASN A 11 6.68 6.48 25.71
CA ASN A 11 6.58 5.55 24.59
C ASN A 11 6.44 6.30 23.26
N GLU A 12 7.46 6.22 22.41
CA GLU A 12 7.44 6.68 21.03
C GLU A 12 7.04 5.53 20.11
N LEU A 13 5.96 5.71 19.33
CA LEU A 13 5.53 4.73 18.34
C LEU A 13 6.00 5.15 16.94
N THR A 14 6.58 4.19 16.21
CA THR A 14 7.05 4.40 14.83
C THR A 14 6.51 3.33 13.90
N LEU A 15 6.35 3.69 12.62
CA LEU A 15 5.93 2.78 11.55
C LEU A 15 7.10 2.43 10.64
N SER A 16 7.20 1.16 10.28
CA SER A 16 8.18 0.63 9.32
C SER A 16 7.58 -0.47 8.46
N GLY A 17 8.28 -0.90 7.40
CA GLY A 17 7.76 -1.87 6.43
C GLY A 17 7.61 -1.27 5.03
N ALA A 18 7.22 -2.10 4.06
CA ALA A 18 7.13 -1.70 2.66
C ALA A 18 6.01 -0.70 2.41
N ASP A 19 4.91 -0.80 3.16
CA ASP A 19 3.72 0.03 3.00
C ASP A 19 3.51 1.00 4.17
N ALA A 20 4.51 1.18 5.04
CA ALA A 20 4.42 2.03 6.23
C ALA A 20 3.92 3.45 5.92
N ASP A 21 4.33 4.01 4.78
CA ASP A 21 3.95 5.35 4.34
C ASP A 21 2.44 5.49 4.08
N LYS A 22 1.71 4.39 3.86
CA LYS A 22 0.26 4.36 3.66
C LYS A 22 -0.54 4.34 4.96
N PHE A 23 0.12 4.08 6.10
CA PHE A 23 -0.53 3.98 7.40
C PHE A 23 -0.21 5.16 8.30
N GLU A 24 -1.07 5.36 9.28
CA GLU A 24 -0.89 6.32 10.36
C GLU A 24 -1.35 5.71 11.70
N ILE A 25 -0.74 6.16 12.79
CA ILE A 25 -1.16 5.81 14.14
C ILE A 25 -2.04 6.94 14.65
N VAL A 26 -3.29 6.64 14.93
CA VAL A 26 -4.27 7.59 15.47
C VAL A 26 -4.36 7.39 16.98
N ASP A 27 -4.18 8.47 17.74
CA ASP A 27 -4.47 8.49 19.18
C ASP A 27 -5.93 8.86 19.42
N ASN A 28 -6.68 7.93 19.99
CA ASN A 28 -8.07 8.11 20.41
C ASN A 28 -8.15 8.06 21.95
N ASN A 29 -7.76 9.16 22.60
CA ASN A 29 -7.81 9.33 24.06
C ASN A 29 -6.99 8.27 24.83
N GLY A 30 -5.77 7.98 24.37
CA GLY A 30 -4.87 6.99 24.97
C GLY A 30 -5.06 5.57 24.43
N SER A 31 -5.98 5.38 23.47
CA SER A 31 -6.07 4.16 22.67
C SER A 31 -5.47 4.42 21.30
N TYR A 32 -4.30 3.84 21.04
CA TYR A 32 -3.64 3.95 19.74
C TYR A 32 -4.22 2.96 18.75
N GLU A 33 -4.54 3.41 17.55
CA GLU A 33 -5.12 2.59 16.48
C GLU A 33 -4.28 2.74 15.20
N LEU A 34 -4.06 1.63 14.49
CA LEU A 34 -3.38 1.65 13.18
C LEU A 34 -4.43 1.84 12.09
N HIS A 35 -4.35 2.96 11.37
CA HIS A 35 -5.29 3.33 10.31
C HIS A 35 -4.57 3.39 8.97
N LEU A 36 -5.27 3.03 7.90
CA LEU A 36 -4.84 3.36 6.54
C LEU A 36 -5.16 4.85 6.29
N LYS A 37 -4.20 5.60 5.75
CA LYS A 37 -4.39 7.02 5.44
C LYS A 37 -5.55 7.23 4.47
N ALA A 38 -6.24 8.36 4.65
CA ALA A 38 -7.32 8.73 3.76
C ALA A 38 -6.80 9.03 2.34
N GLY A 39 -7.49 8.50 1.32
CA GLY A 39 -7.17 8.76 -0.09
C GLY A 39 -6.11 7.83 -0.68
N GLU A 40 -5.60 6.86 0.09
CA GLU A 40 -4.75 5.80 -0.45
C GLU A 40 -5.50 5.00 -1.53
N THR A 41 -4.83 4.76 -2.65
CA THR A 41 -5.35 3.91 -3.73
C THR A 41 -4.81 2.51 -3.54
N LEU A 42 -5.70 1.53 -3.41
CA LEU A 42 -5.36 0.12 -3.33
C LEU A 42 -5.64 -0.53 -4.67
N ASP A 43 -4.70 -1.36 -5.12
CA ASP A 43 -4.77 -2.07 -6.39
C ASP A 43 -4.13 -3.44 -6.17
N HIS A 44 -4.93 -4.51 -6.28
CA HIS A 44 -4.47 -5.86 -5.99
C HIS A 44 -3.40 -6.31 -7.00
N GLU A 45 -3.53 -5.90 -8.25
CA GLU A 45 -2.63 -6.24 -9.36
C GLU A 45 -1.26 -5.61 -9.19
N THR A 46 -1.19 -4.44 -8.54
CA THR A 46 0.07 -3.74 -8.24
C THR A 46 0.63 -4.10 -6.88
N ASN A 47 -0.21 -4.16 -5.84
CA ASN A 47 0.19 -4.58 -4.50
C ASN A 47 -0.96 -5.28 -3.75
N GLY A 48 -0.98 -6.62 -3.86
CA GLY A 48 -1.97 -7.48 -3.21
C GLY A 48 -1.82 -7.65 -1.68
N GLN A 49 -0.76 -7.12 -1.06
CA GLN A 49 -0.48 -7.28 0.37
C GLN A 49 0.10 -5.99 0.94
N LEU A 50 -0.47 -5.47 2.03
CA LEU A 50 0.08 -4.33 2.74
C LEU A 50 0.85 -4.82 3.97
N ASP A 51 2.16 -4.57 3.98
CA ASP A 51 3.04 -4.97 5.09
C ASP A 51 3.52 -3.75 5.88
N VAL A 52 3.18 -3.73 7.16
CA VAL A 52 3.50 -2.65 8.10
C VAL A 52 3.87 -3.21 9.46
N SER A 53 4.86 -2.61 10.12
CA SER A 53 5.28 -2.92 11.48
C SER A 53 5.19 -1.68 12.34
N VAL A 54 4.70 -1.87 13.57
CA VAL A 54 4.65 -0.85 14.61
C VAL A 54 5.74 -1.19 15.62
N SER A 55 6.65 -0.26 15.85
CA SER A 55 7.68 -0.36 16.89
C SER A 55 7.36 0.63 18.00
N VAL A 56 7.68 0.26 19.24
CA VAL A 56 7.61 1.13 20.41
C VAL A 56 9.00 1.24 21.03
N ASP A 57 9.36 2.46 21.42
CA ASP A 57 10.63 2.77 22.07
C ASP A 57 10.38 3.78 23.21
N ASP A 58 10.76 3.42 24.43
CA ASP A 58 10.95 4.31 25.55
C ASP A 58 12.43 4.35 25.90
N ALA A 59 13.07 5.51 25.75
CA ALA A 59 14.50 5.68 26.01
C ALA A 59 14.92 5.38 27.47
N THR A 60 13.96 5.25 28.40
CA THR A 60 14.22 4.86 29.79
C THR A 60 14.05 3.36 30.04
N ALA A 61 13.30 2.67 29.18
CA ALA A 61 13.30 1.24 29.04
C ALA A 61 14.52 0.81 28.20
N GLY A 62 15.04 -0.39 28.47
CA GLY A 62 16.27 -0.85 27.84
C GLY A 62 16.02 -1.57 26.53
N GLY A 63 16.89 -1.37 25.53
CA GLY A 63 16.72 -1.91 24.18
C GLY A 63 16.25 -0.82 23.23
N THR A 64 16.50 -0.95 21.94
CA THR A 64 15.97 0.00 20.92
C THR A 64 15.74 -0.74 19.60
N PRO A 65 14.50 -0.87 19.11
CA PRO A 65 13.25 -0.58 19.81
C PRO A 65 13.02 -1.57 20.97
N ASP A 66 12.14 -1.21 21.92
CA ASP A 66 11.75 -2.10 23.02
C ASP A 66 10.94 -3.30 22.52
N ASP A 67 10.02 -3.07 21.58
CA ASP A 67 9.23 -4.12 20.95
C ASP A 67 8.82 -3.73 19.52
N THR A 68 8.44 -4.73 18.73
CA THR A 68 7.95 -4.55 17.36
C THR A 68 6.90 -5.60 17.02
N ALA A 69 5.76 -5.14 16.53
CA ALA A 69 4.66 -5.97 16.06
C ALA A 69 4.40 -5.72 14.57
N SER A 70 4.42 -6.78 13.77
CA SER A 70 4.14 -6.71 12.33
C SER A 70 2.70 -7.11 12.01
N ALA A 71 2.11 -6.44 11.03
CA ALA A 71 0.81 -6.74 10.46
C ALA A 71 0.94 -6.89 8.94
N SER A 72 0.23 -7.88 8.40
CA SER A 72 0.16 -8.15 6.97
C SER A 72 -1.31 -8.22 6.58
N ILE A 73 -1.76 -7.26 5.77
CA ILE A 73 -3.17 -7.09 5.40
C ILE A 73 -3.31 -7.46 3.92
N ALA A 74 -4.16 -8.43 3.61
CA ALA A 74 -4.41 -8.79 2.21
C ALA A 74 -5.32 -7.76 1.55
N VAL A 75 -4.92 -7.25 0.39
CA VAL A 75 -5.80 -6.51 -0.51
C VAL A 75 -6.59 -7.54 -1.31
N THR A 76 -7.91 -7.51 -1.23
CA THR A 76 -8.73 -8.50 -1.95
C THR A 76 -8.93 -8.08 -3.39
N ASP A 77 -8.75 -9.04 -4.30
CA ASP A 77 -9.02 -8.91 -5.72
C ASP A 77 -10.48 -8.52 -6.01
N VAL A 78 -10.66 -7.63 -6.99
CA VAL A 78 -11.94 -7.21 -7.54
C VAL A 78 -11.87 -7.44 -9.05
N ASN A 79 -12.98 -7.78 -9.70
CA ASN A 79 -12.95 -7.99 -11.15
C ASN A 79 -13.11 -6.66 -11.90
N GLU A 80 -12.02 -6.13 -12.46
CA GLU A 80 -12.04 -4.95 -13.33
C GLU A 80 -12.42 -5.31 -14.78
N ALA A 81 -13.00 -4.34 -15.49
CA ALA A 81 -13.31 -4.50 -16.91
C ALA A 81 -12.03 -4.51 -17.75
N PRO A 82 -11.96 -5.29 -18.85
CA PRO A 82 -10.81 -5.27 -19.74
C PRO A 82 -10.65 -3.89 -20.40
N THR A 83 -9.41 -3.42 -20.50
CA THR A 83 -9.08 -2.17 -21.21
C THR A 83 -8.46 -2.48 -22.58
N VAL A 84 -8.89 -1.76 -23.61
CA VAL A 84 -8.35 -1.86 -24.98
C VAL A 84 -7.73 -0.52 -25.35
N ALA A 85 -6.43 -0.50 -25.61
CA ALA A 85 -5.73 0.67 -26.14
C ALA A 85 -5.53 0.52 -27.66
N LEU A 86 -6.20 1.37 -28.45
CA LEU A 86 -5.95 1.48 -29.89
C LEU A 86 -4.96 2.61 -30.12
N SER A 87 -3.79 2.30 -30.69
CA SER A 87 -2.97 3.32 -31.33
C SER A 87 -3.58 3.60 -32.70
N ASN A 88 -4.17 4.77 -32.88
CA ASN A 88 -4.71 5.19 -34.18
C ASN A 88 -3.54 5.44 -35.13
N VAL A 89 -3.04 4.37 -35.76
CA VAL A 89 -2.17 4.51 -36.92
C VAL A 89 -3.08 4.85 -38.08
N SER A 90 -3.01 6.09 -38.57
CA SER A 90 -3.59 6.47 -39.86
C SER A 90 -2.82 5.72 -40.95
N GLN A 91 -3.27 4.51 -41.29
CA GLN A 91 -2.80 3.79 -42.47
C GLN A 91 -3.78 4.12 -43.60
N GLY A 92 -3.37 5.02 -44.50
CA GLY A 92 -4.06 5.22 -45.76
C GLY A 92 -3.72 4.08 -46.71
N LEU A 93 -4.74 3.44 -47.28
CA LEU A 93 -4.58 2.51 -48.40
C LEU A 93 -4.91 3.26 -49.69
N SER A 94 -4.08 3.10 -50.71
CA SER A 94 -4.40 3.58 -52.05
C SER A 94 -5.59 2.81 -52.60
N GLU A 95 -6.41 3.43 -53.44
CA GLU A 95 -7.59 2.77 -54.03
C GLU A 95 -7.24 1.58 -54.94
N ASP A 96 -6.00 1.53 -55.41
CA ASP A 96 -5.42 0.46 -56.23
C ASP A 96 -4.58 -0.55 -55.42
N THR A 97 -4.73 -0.56 -54.08
CA THR A 97 -4.04 -1.55 -53.24
C THR A 97 -4.47 -2.96 -53.61
N ASP A 98 -3.53 -3.77 -54.10
CA ASP A 98 -3.76 -5.17 -54.44
C ASP A 98 -4.15 -5.99 -53.20
N THR A 99 -5.38 -6.50 -53.19
CA THR A 99 -5.94 -7.31 -52.10
C THR A 99 -5.93 -8.81 -52.40
N THR A 100 -5.21 -9.27 -53.44
CA THR A 100 -5.06 -10.71 -53.72
C THR A 100 -4.32 -11.44 -52.60
N SER A 101 -3.55 -10.71 -51.79
CA SER A 101 -2.99 -11.14 -50.51
C SER A 101 -3.46 -10.25 -49.35
N SER A 102 -3.30 -10.72 -48.11
CA SER A 102 -3.68 -9.93 -46.93
C SER A 102 -2.87 -8.63 -46.85
N VAL A 103 -3.57 -7.50 -46.80
CA VAL A 103 -3.00 -6.16 -46.60
C VAL A 103 -2.87 -5.89 -45.10
N LYS A 104 -1.72 -5.38 -44.65
CA LYS A 104 -1.41 -5.03 -43.25
C LYS A 104 -1.40 -3.53 -43.05
#